data_AF-A0A3B0PNW5-F1
#
_entry.id   AF-A0A3B0PNW5-F1
#
_cell.length_a   1.000
_cell.length_b   1.000
_cell.length_c   1.000
_cell.angle_alpha   90.00
_cell.angle_beta   90.00
_cell.angle_gamma   90.00
#
_symmetry.space_group_name_H-M   'P 1'
#
loop_
_entity.id
_entity.type
_entity.pdbx_description
1 polymer ?
#
loop_
_entity_poly.entity_id
_entity_poly.type
_entity_poly.pdbx_seq_one_letter_code
_entity_poly.pdbx_strand_id
1 'polypeptide(L)' 'MFKGKFVCFEAKSCNIERFDFKNIKQHQLDYLNLIDKNGGIAFVIIFFATQNMFFKVKVGSLNKW' A
#
# COMPACT_ATOMS: atom_id res chain seq x y z
N MET A 1 -6.74 -1.09 -15.16
CA MET A 1 -5.54 -0.54 -15.84
C MET A 1 -5.63 0.97 -15.88
N PHE A 2 -4.49 1.68 -15.85
CA PHE A 2 -4.41 3.15 -15.97
C PHE A 2 -3.26 3.53 -16.89
N LYS A 3 -3.54 4.32 -17.94
CA LYS A 3 -2.54 4.72 -18.95
C LYS A 3 -1.68 3.54 -19.46
N GLY A 4 -2.33 2.42 -19.79
CA GLY A 4 -1.65 1.22 -20.30
C GLY A 4 -0.87 0.42 -19.26
N LYS A 5 -0.89 0.80 -17.98
CA LYS A 5 -0.24 0.06 -16.89
C LYS A 5 -1.25 -0.73 -16.06
N PHE A 6 -0.85 -1.93 -15.64
CA PHE A 6 -1.55 -2.66 -14.59
C PHE A 6 -1.45 -1.87 -13.28
N VAL A 7 -2.56 -1.81 -12.53
CA VAL A 7 -2.63 -1.09 -11.25
C VAL A 7 -3.08 -2.08 -10.19
N CYS A 8 -2.31 -2.18 -9.12
CA CYS A 8 -2.61 -3.00 -7.95
C CYS A 8 -2.43 -2.17 -6.69
N PHE A 9 -3.30 -2.32 -5.72
CA PHE A 9 -3.12 -1.69 -4.42
C PHE A 9 -3.80 -2.49 -3.31
N GLU A 10 -3.30 -2.29 -2.10
CA GLU A 10 -3.96 -2.74 -0.87
C GLU A 10 -4.57 -1.53 -0.16
N ALA A 11 -5.72 -1.68 0.50
CA ALA A 11 -6.35 -0.63 1.28
C ALA A 11 -6.56 -1.09 2.72
N LYS A 12 -6.00 -0.35 3.68
CA LYS A 12 -6.16 -0.61 5.11
C LYS A 12 -6.70 0.62 5.83
N SER A 13 -7.51 0.39 6.85
CA SER A 13 -8.01 1.44 7.74
C SER A 13 -7.47 1.25 9.15
N CYS A 14 -7.27 2.35 9.87
CA CYS A 14 -6.87 2.32 11.27
C CYS A 14 -7.58 3.43 12.06
N ASN A 15 -7.94 3.11 13.30
CA ASN A 15 -8.68 4.01 14.20
C ASN A 15 -7.77 4.65 15.26
N ILE A 16 -6.45 4.48 15.13
CA ILE A 16 -5.45 5.07 16.01
C ILE A 16 -4.51 5.94 15.19
N GLU A 17 -3.76 6.80 15.86
CA GLU A 17 -2.91 7.81 15.21
C GLU A 17 -1.68 7.24 14.48
N ARG A 18 -1.39 5.94 14.64
CA ARG A 18 -0.24 5.26 14.02
C ARG A 18 -0.68 3.97 13.35
N PHE A 19 -0.16 3.74 12.15
CA PHE A 19 -0.39 2.49 11.43
C PHE A 19 0.80 1.55 11.63
N ASP A 20 0.56 0.34 12.16
CA ASP A 20 1.57 -0.72 12.22
C ASP A 20 1.65 -1.43 10.86
N PHE A 21 2.84 -1.40 10.24
CA PHE A 21 3.09 -2.05 8.94
C PHE A 21 2.91 -3.56 8.97
N LYS A 22 2.99 -4.20 10.15
CA LYS A 22 2.67 -5.64 10.32
C LYS A 22 1.23 -5.99 9.96
N ASN A 23 0.33 -5.00 9.91
CA ASN A 23 -1.05 -5.19 9.46
C ASN A 23 -1.15 -5.47 7.95
N ILE A 24 -0.08 -5.26 7.18
CA ILE A 24 0.03 -5.66 5.79
C ILE A 24 0.68 -7.04 5.78
N LYS A 25 -0.08 -8.06 5.36
CA LYS A 25 0.42 -9.44 5.36
C LYS A 25 1.54 -9.59 4.33
N GLN A 26 2.54 -10.43 4.63
CA GLN A 26 3.71 -10.61 3.77
C GLN A 26 3.34 -10.92 2.31
N HIS A 27 2.39 -11.83 2.07
CA HIS A 27 1.95 -12.14 0.70
C HIS A 27 1.36 -10.94 -0.05
N GLN A 28 0.75 -9.98 0.66
CA GLN A 28 0.24 -8.74 0.04
C GLN A 28 1.41 -7.87 -0.39
N LEU A 29 2.44 -7.72 0.46
CA LEU A 29 3.68 -7.03 0.12
C LEU A 29 4.41 -7.71 -1.03
N ASP A 30 4.51 -9.04 -1.02
CA ASP A 30 5.17 -9.81 -2.07
C ASP A 30 4.51 -9.59 -3.44
N TYR A 31 3.17 -9.59 -3.47
CA TYR A 31 2.43 -9.34 -4.70
C TYR A 31 2.59 -7.89 -5.18
N LEU A 32 2.50 -6.90 -4.29
CA LEU A 32 2.72 -5.49 -4.65
C LEU A 32 4.15 -5.27 -5.17
N ASN A 33 5.15 -5.88 -4.54
CA ASN A 33 6.54 -5.87 -4.98
C ASN A 33 6.71 -6.54 -6.36
N LEU A 34 6.05 -7.67 -6.61
CA LEU A 34 6.08 -8.34 -7.90
C LEU A 34 5.54 -7.43 -9.01
N ILE A 35 4.41 -6.77 -8.78
CA ILE A 35 3.81 -5.84 -9.75
C ILE A 35 4.70 -4.63 -10.01
N ASP A 36 5.24 -4.02 -8.95
CA ASP A 36 6.15 -2.85 -9.06
C ASP A 36 7.41 -3.21 -9.87
N LYS A 37 8.03 -4.36 -9.57
CA LYS A 37 9.21 -4.89 -10.29
C LYS A 37 8.95 -5.14 -11.78
N ASN A 38 7.72 -5.49 -12.15
CA ASN A 38 7.32 -5.74 -13.54
C ASN A 38 6.78 -4.47 -14.25
N GLY A 39 6.99 -3.28 -13.68
CA GLY A 39 6.63 -2.00 -14.30
C GLY A 39 5.16 -1.61 -14.16
N GLY A 40 4.40 -2.36 -13.37
CA GLY A 40 3.05 -2.00 -12.95
C GLY A 40 3.05 -0.87 -11.92
N ILE A 41 1.87 -0.32 -11.63
CA ILE A 41 1.68 0.69 -10.58
C ILE A 41 1.19 -0.05 -9.34
N ALA A 42 2.04 -0.14 -8.31
CA ALA A 42 1.69 -0.74 -7.03
C ALA A 42 1.81 0.28 -5.87
N PHE A 43 0.87 0.28 -4.93
CA PHE A 43 0.91 1.14 -3.74
C PHE A 43 -0.04 0.62 -2.64
N VAL A 44 0.03 1.22 -1.46
CA VAL A 44 -0.92 0.98 -0.37
C VAL A 44 -1.69 2.27 -0.08
N ILE A 45 -2.99 2.16 0.15
CA ILE A 45 -3.81 3.23 0.69
C ILE A 45 -4.02 2.96 2.18
N ILE A 46 -3.71 3.95 3.02
CA ILE A 46 -3.99 3.90 4.46
C ILE A 46 -5.02 4.97 4.77
N PHE A 47 -6.14 4.57 5.36
CA PHE A 47 -7.17 5.45 5.88
C PHE A 47 -7.04 5.58 7.40
N PHE A 48 -6.77 6.79 7.88
CA PHE A 48 -6.80 7.13 9.30
C PHE A 48 -8.18 7.69 9.64
N ALA A 49 -9.03 6.87 10.26
CA ALA A 49 -10.43 7.19 10.51
C ALA A 49 -10.58 8.38 11.47
N THR A 50 -9.72 8.46 12.50
CA THR A 50 -9.73 9.53 13.50
C THR A 50 -9.42 10.90 12.91
N GLN A 51 -8.56 10.97 11.88
CA GLN A 51 -8.20 12.21 11.19
C GLN A 51 -8.99 12.42 9.89
N ASN A 52 -9.82 11.45 9.49
CA ASN A 52 -10.48 11.40 8.19
C ASN A 52 -9.51 11.66 7.02
N MET A 53 -8.36 10.99 7.04
CA MET A 53 -7.25 11.23 6.10
C MET A 53 -6.83 9.97 5.36
N PHE A 54 -6.52 10.12 4.08
CA PHE A 54 -6.01 9.06 3.22
C PHE A 54 -4.55 9.33 2.85
N PHE A 55 -3.72 8.30 2.94
CA PHE A 55 -2.34 8.33 2.49
C PHE A 55 -2.11 7.29 1.41
N LYS A 56 -1.40 7.70 0.36
CA LYS A 56 -0.86 6.80 -0.66
C LYS A 56 0.60 6.51 -0.34
N VAL A 57 0.91 5.27 0.02
CA VAL A 57 2.26 4.83 0.40
C VAL A 57 2.87 4.04 -0.75
N LYS A 58 4.11 4.39 -1.12
CA LYS A 58 4.90 3.65 -2.12
C LYS A 58 5.37 2.33 -1.54
N VAL A 59 5.37 1.27 -2.34
CA VAL A 59 5.82 -0.08 -1.91
C VAL A 59 7.26 -0.05 -1.38
N GLY A 60 8.16 0.67 -2.05
CA GLY A 60 9.56 0.81 -1.60
C GLY A 60 9.74 1.49 -0.23
N SER A 61 8.74 2.23 0.27
CA SER A 61 8.77 2.78 1.63
C SER A 61 8.42 1.73 2.69
N LEU A 62 7.65 0.69 2.33
CA LEU A 62 7.24 -0.39 3.22
C LEU A 62 8.37 -1.39 3.45
N ASN A 63 9.18 -1.68 2.43
CA ASN A 63 10.32 -2.60 2.53
C ASN A 63 11.45 -2.13 3.46
N LYS A 64 11.38 -0.90 3.99
CA LYS A 64 12.38 -0.32 4.91
C LYS A 64 12.04 -0.55 6.39
N TRP A 65 10.88 -1.15 6.69
CA TRP A 65 10.33 -1.35 8.03
C TRP A 65 9.93 -2.81 8.21
#